data_AF-S8EAL6-F1
#
_entry.id   AF-S8EAL6-F1
#
_cell.length_a   1.000
_cell.length_b   1.000
_cell.length_c   1.000
_cell.angle_alpha   90.00
_cell.angle_beta   90.00
_cell.angle_gamma   90.00
#
_symmetry.space_group_name_H-M   'P 1'
#
loop_
_entity.id
_entity.type
_entity.pdbx_description
1 polymer ?
#
loop_
_entity_poly.entity_id
_entity_poly.type
_entity_poly.pdbx_seq_one_letter_code
_entity_poly.pdbx_strand_id
1 'polypeptide(L)'
;MSTSRTEPPASEQSSVTRDVLQRTATRIGVHIPSEKEAEFTDLLASAREAMVQVLAMDDYYPVTDIKKYPRTSVASVSPIDNEYNAWATKATVKTTDKEEAEHGLLAGKRVVLKDNVCLAGVPCHFGTDVFTDWVPKTDATVVTRILKAGGTATCESFSAFGISNTSALGPVGNLYDKTRSAGGSSSGCGVLIALGEADLAIGGDQGGSIRLTWNTLPFNNTGHPALTIPCGMLSPPEGPNDLRLPIGMQLVGRFWEELTLYKAALAWSDAFKWKEM
;
A
#
# COMPACT_ATOMS: atom_id res chain seq x y z
N MET A 1 24.98 43.07 -16.24
CA MET A 1 26.02 42.06 -15.92
C MET A 1 25.80 40.88 -16.84
N SER A 2 26.71 40.69 -17.80
CA SER A 2 26.65 39.61 -18.78
C SER A 2 26.95 38.29 -18.08
N THR A 3 25.97 37.38 -18.01
CA THR A 3 26.21 36.01 -17.56
C THR A 3 26.81 35.24 -18.74
N SER A 4 28.14 35.20 -18.81
CA SER A 4 28.83 34.27 -19.72
C SER A 4 28.43 32.85 -19.32
N ARG A 5 27.65 32.18 -20.17
CA ARG A 5 27.56 30.71 -20.12
C ARG A 5 28.94 30.20 -20.52
N THR A 6 29.74 29.85 -19.52
CA THR A 6 30.94 29.04 -19.73
C THR A 6 30.45 27.69 -20.28
N GLU A 7 30.84 27.36 -21.51
CA GLU A 7 30.70 26.00 -22.00
C GLU A 7 31.39 25.04 -21.02
N PRO A 8 30.75 23.90 -20.66
CA PRO A 8 31.40 22.93 -19.82
C PRO A 8 32.67 22.46 -20.52
N PRO A 9 33.82 22.35 -19.82
CA PRO A 9 35.02 21.83 -20.44
C PRO A 9 34.70 20.44 -20.99
N ALA A 10 34.87 20.23 -22.29
CA ALA A 10 34.93 18.89 -22.86
C ALA A 10 36.08 18.18 -22.15
N SER A 11 35.75 17.28 -21.24
CA SER A 11 36.74 16.68 -20.36
C SER A 11 37.57 15.70 -21.20
N GLU A 12 38.86 15.99 -21.37
CA GLU A 12 39.89 15.01 -21.80
C GLU A 12 39.98 13.80 -20.84
N GLN A 13 39.08 13.69 -19.86
CA GLN A 13 38.98 12.67 -18.82
C GLN A 13 37.59 11.98 -18.78
N SER A 14 36.67 12.26 -19.71
CA SER A 14 35.36 11.58 -19.72
C SER A 14 35.52 10.08 -19.98
N SER A 15 34.85 9.26 -19.17
CA SER A 15 34.76 7.81 -19.42
C SER A 15 33.86 7.46 -20.62
N VAL A 16 33.22 8.44 -21.25
CA VAL A 16 32.39 8.25 -22.45
C VAL A 16 33.28 8.29 -23.68
N THR A 17 33.46 7.12 -24.29
CA THR A 17 34.21 6.95 -25.54
C THR A 17 33.26 6.68 -26.72
N ARG A 18 33.78 6.73 -27.95
CA ARG A 18 33.01 6.31 -29.14
C ARG A 18 32.48 4.88 -29.04
N ASP A 19 33.26 3.99 -28.43
CA ASP A 19 32.82 2.61 -28.15
C ASP A 19 31.62 2.58 -27.19
N VAL A 20 31.63 3.39 -26.13
CA VAL A 20 30.48 3.52 -25.22
C VAL A 20 29.26 4.05 -25.96
N LEU A 21 29.44 5.05 -26.84
CA LEU A 21 28.35 5.58 -27.67
C LEU A 21 27.76 4.50 -28.58
N GLN A 22 28.60 3.81 -29.37
CA GLN A 22 28.16 2.78 -30.32
C GLN A 22 27.49 1.59 -29.63
N ARG A 23 28.05 1.11 -28.51
CA ARG A 23 27.45 0.01 -27.72
C ARG A 23 26.08 0.42 -27.15
N THR A 24 25.98 1.65 -26.64
CA THR A 24 24.71 2.18 -26.11
C THR A 24 23.68 2.31 -27.22
N ALA A 25 24.04 2.92 -28.36
CA ALA A 25 23.16 3.10 -29.51
C ALA A 25 22.67 1.77 -30.07
N THR A 26 23.57 0.78 -30.23
CA THR A 26 23.22 -0.58 -30.66
C THR A 26 22.23 -1.24 -29.70
N ARG A 27 22.45 -1.13 -28.38
CA ARG A 27 21.57 -1.72 -27.36
C ARG A 27 20.13 -1.19 -27.43
N ILE A 28 19.96 0.07 -27.82
CA ILE A 28 18.64 0.71 -27.95
C ILE A 28 18.11 0.74 -29.39
N GLY A 29 18.81 0.10 -30.33
CA GLY A 29 18.41 0.03 -31.74
C GLY A 29 18.53 1.35 -32.51
N VAL A 30 19.37 2.28 -32.06
CA VAL A 30 19.62 3.57 -32.71
C VAL A 30 20.88 3.48 -33.57
N HIS A 31 20.79 3.91 -34.82
CA HIS A 31 21.94 4.06 -35.70
C HIS A 31 22.45 5.50 -35.65
N ILE A 32 23.75 5.67 -35.37
CA ILE A 32 24.41 6.97 -35.38
C ILE A 32 25.26 7.06 -36.65
N PRO A 33 25.02 8.04 -37.53
CA PRO A 33 25.84 8.22 -38.72
C PRO A 33 27.31 8.45 -38.36
N SER A 34 28.21 7.82 -39.13
CA SER A 34 29.66 7.84 -38.87
C SER A 34 30.25 9.26 -38.75
N GLU A 35 29.72 10.20 -39.55
CA GLU A 35 30.12 11.60 -39.58
C GLU A 35 29.65 12.40 -38.36
N LYS A 36 28.71 11.85 -37.59
CA LYS A 36 28.14 12.45 -36.37
C LYS A 36 28.64 11.82 -35.08
N GLU A 37 29.43 10.75 -35.15
CA GLU A 37 29.89 10.02 -33.96
C GLU A 37 30.67 10.89 -32.98
N ALA A 38 31.54 11.79 -33.47
CA ALA A 38 32.30 12.69 -32.60
C ALA A 38 31.37 13.64 -31.83
N GLU A 39 30.47 14.32 -32.55
CA GLU A 39 29.48 15.25 -31.97
C GLU A 39 28.58 14.57 -30.92
N PHE A 40 28.11 13.36 -31.22
CA PHE A 40 27.27 12.60 -30.29
C PHE A 40 28.05 12.06 -29.09
N THR A 41 29.34 11.75 -29.26
CA THR A 41 30.21 11.35 -28.15
C THR A 41 30.38 12.51 -27.19
N ASP A 42 30.66 13.72 -27.70
CA ASP A 42 30.82 14.92 -26.89
C ASP A 42 29.52 15.29 -26.16
N LEU A 43 28.37 15.17 -26.84
CA LEU A 43 27.06 15.42 -26.24
C LEU A 43 26.76 14.43 -25.09
N LEU A 44 27.01 13.14 -25.31
CA LEU A 44 26.80 12.11 -24.28
C LEU A 44 27.77 12.29 -23.10
N ALA A 45 29.02 12.68 -23.37
CA ALA A 45 29.99 13.02 -22.34
C ALA A 45 29.49 14.21 -21.50
N SER A 46 29.08 15.31 -22.14
CA SER A 46 28.55 16.50 -21.45
C SER A 46 27.32 16.17 -20.60
N ALA A 47 26.37 15.39 -21.14
CA ALA A 47 25.19 14.95 -20.40
C ALA A 47 25.57 14.10 -19.17
N ARG A 48 26.55 13.20 -19.32
CA ARG A 48 27.07 12.40 -18.19
C ARG A 48 27.69 13.29 -17.12
N GLU A 49 28.55 14.24 -17.49
CA GLU A 49 29.21 15.11 -16.50
C GLU A 49 28.19 15.94 -15.71
N ALA A 50 27.15 16.45 -16.37
CA ALA A 50 26.04 17.09 -15.68
C ALA A 50 25.33 16.14 -14.70
N MET A 51 25.07 14.89 -15.10
CA MET A 51 24.48 13.89 -14.21
C MET A 51 25.40 13.54 -13.03
N VAL A 52 26.72 13.45 -13.24
CA VAL A 52 27.70 13.20 -12.17
C VAL A 52 27.66 14.32 -11.14
N GLN A 53 27.57 15.58 -11.57
CA GLN A 53 27.43 16.71 -10.65
C GLN A 53 26.14 16.61 -9.83
N VAL A 54 25.00 16.29 -10.46
CA VAL A 54 23.72 16.12 -9.76
C VAL A 54 23.77 14.96 -8.76
N LEU A 55 24.36 13.82 -9.14
CA LEU A 55 24.50 12.65 -8.26
C LEU A 55 25.45 12.88 -7.09
N ALA A 56 26.34 13.88 -7.19
CA ALA A 56 27.24 14.28 -6.11
C ALA A 56 26.61 15.30 -5.16
N MET A 57 25.43 15.85 -5.48
CA MET A 57 24.70 16.73 -4.58
C MET A 57 24.10 15.92 -3.42
N ASP A 58 23.97 16.58 -2.26
CA ASP A 58 23.26 15.97 -1.14
C ASP A 58 21.79 15.70 -1.51
N ASP A 59 21.35 14.47 -1.23
CA ASP A 59 19.93 14.11 -1.34
C ASP A 59 19.09 14.98 -0.40
N TYR A 60 18.01 15.56 -0.93
CA TYR A 60 17.02 16.22 -0.10
C TYR A 60 15.99 15.22 0.43
N TYR A 61 15.95 15.06 1.75
CA TYR A 61 14.91 14.31 2.46
C TYR A 61 14.11 15.28 3.34
N PRO A 62 12.75 15.27 3.27
CA PRO A 62 11.94 15.96 4.27
C PRO A 62 12.29 15.48 5.68
N VAL A 63 12.47 16.44 6.59
CA VAL A 63 12.90 16.18 7.97
C VAL A 63 11.77 15.48 8.73
N THR A 64 12.10 14.36 9.36
CA THR A 64 11.19 13.65 10.27
C THR A 64 11.49 14.02 11.72
N ASP A 65 10.47 14.40 12.49
CA ASP A 65 10.62 14.75 13.89
C ASP A 65 10.67 13.51 14.79
N ILE A 66 11.80 12.81 14.76
CA ILE A 66 12.05 11.61 15.57
C ILE A 66 12.11 11.93 17.08
N LYS A 67 12.42 13.19 17.44
CA LYS A 67 12.45 13.62 18.85
C LYS A 67 11.04 13.73 19.41
N LYS A 68 10.12 14.34 18.65
CA LYS A 68 8.71 14.42 19.04
C LYS A 68 8.04 13.06 18.93
N TYR A 69 8.33 12.27 17.90
CA TYR A 69 7.71 10.98 17.65
C TYR A 69 8.76 9.86 17.54
N PRO A 70 9.35 9.41 18.66
CA PRO A 70 10.31 8.30 18.65
C PRO A 70 9.67 7.01 18.12
N ARG A 71 10.44 6.24 17.33
CA ARG A 71 10.10 4.89 16.91
C ARG A 71 10.77 3.92 17.88
N THR A 72 9.99 3.17 18.63
CA THR A 72 10.49 2.17 19.58
C THR A 72 9.92 0.80 19.26
N SER A 73 10.54 -0.26 19.78
CA SER A 73 10.06 -1.64 19.63
C SER A 73 9.83 -2.04 18.16
N VAL A 74 10.72 -1.57 17.27
CA VAL A 74 10.68 -1.91 15.84
C VAL A 74 11.17 -3.34 15.67
N ALA A 75 10.27 -4.26 15.30
CA ALA A 75 10.60 -5.67 15.15
C ALA A 75 9.60 -6.39 14.23
N SER A 76 10.11 -7.41 13.54
CA SER A 76 9.25 -8.42 12.90
C SER A 76 8.45 -9.18 13.96
N VAL A 77 7.26 -9.63 13.58
CA VAL A 77 6.37 -10.38 14.49
C VAL A 77 6.62 -11.87 14.32
N SER A 78 6.67 -12.60 15.43
CA SER A 78 6.83 -14.05 15.39
C SER A 78 5.65 -14.70 14.64
N PRO A 79 5.82 -15.85 13.98
CA PRO A 79 4.71 -16.53 13.30
C PRO A 79 3.54 -16.88 14.23
N ILE A 80 3.79 -17.18 15.51
CA ILE A 80 2.72 -17.53 16.47
C ILE A 80 1.88 -16.32 16.84
N ASP A 81 2.48 -15.12 16.87
CA ASP A 81 1.81 -13.84 17.15
C ASP A 81 1.33 -13.13 15.88
N ASN A 82 1.53 -13.74 14.70
CA ASN A 82 1.17 -13.23 13.38
C ASN A 82 0.50 -14.31 12.52
N GLU A 83 -0.46 -15.03 13.10
CA GLU A 83 -1.06 -16.23 12.51
C GLU A 83 -1.69 -16.00 11.12
N TYR A 84 -2.21 -14.79 10.86
CA TYR A 84 -2.78 -14.40 9.56
C TYR A 84 -1.75 -13.78 8.60
N ASN A 85 -0.50 -13.64 9.05
CA ASN A 85 0.60 -12.96 8.37
C ASN A 85 0.31 -11.49 7.99
N ALA A 86 -0.53 -10.82 8.79
CA ALA A 86 -1.04 -9.49 8.51
C ALA A 86 -0.07 -8.36 8.91
N TRP A 87 0.82 -8.61 9.88
CA TRP A 87 1.89 -7.68 10.24
C TRP A 87 3.12 -7.86 9.34
N ALA A 88 3.66 -6.76 8.82
CA ALA A 88 4.98 -6.75 8.19
C ALA A 88 6.06 -6.40 9.21
N THR A 89 5.88 -5.31 9.96
CA THR A 89 6.76 -4.91 11.07
C THR A 89 5.94 -4.18 12.14
N LYS A 90 6.05 -4.60 13.40
CA LYS A 90 5.47 -3.86 14.52
C LYS A 90 6.42 -2.75 14.95
N ALA A 91 5.88 -1.59 15.28
CA ALA A 91 6.64 -0.47 15.82
C ALA A 91 5.74 0.35 16.75
N THR A 92 6.30 1.08 17.71
CA THR A 92 5.55 2.01 18.54
C THR A 92 5.99 3.42 18.22
N VAL A 93 5.04 4.27 17.86
CA VAL A 93 5.26 5.70 17.63
C VAL A 93 4.31 6.49 18.52
N LYS A 94 4.87 7.12 19.55
CA LYS A 94 4.13 7.94 20.51
C LYS A 94 4.74 9.33 20.55
N THR A 95 3.89 10.36 20.59
CA THR A 95 4.33 11.73 20.82
C THR A 95 4.97 11.86 22.21
N THR A 96 6.04 12.65 22.33
CA THR A 96 6.66 13.05 23.60
C THR A 96 5.93 14.25 24.24
N ASP A 97 5.01 14.87 23.50
CA ASP A 97 4.12 15.92 24.01
C ASP A 97 2.99 15.28 24.84
N LYS A 98 2.93 15.61 26.13
CA LYS A 98 1.95 15.03 27.06
C LYS A 98 0.52 15.48 26.77
N GLU A 99 0.32 16.75 26.43
CA GLU A 99 -1.02 17.28 26.15
C GLU A 99 -1.58 16.61 24.91
N GLU A 100 -0.76 16.49 23.86
CA GLU A 100 -1.16 15.76 22.65
C GLU A 100 -1.39 14.28 22.94
N ALA A 101 -0.56 13.65 23.78
CA ALA A 101 -0.71 12.23 24.15
C ALA A 101 -2.06 11.94 24.80
N GLU A 102 -2.49 12.79 25.74
CA GLU A 102 -3.69 12.62 26.56
C GLU A 102 -4.97 13.16 25.91
N HIS A 103 -4.89 14.32 25.24
CA HIS A 103 -6.05 15.08 24.77
C HIS A 103 -6.12 15.23 23.24
N GLY A 104 -5.09 14.79 22.50
CA GLY A 104 -5.12 14.83 21.04
C GLY A 104 -6.26 13.99 20.46
N LEU A 105 -6.76 14.35 19.27
CA LEU A 105 -7.92 13.69 18.63
C LEU A 105 -7.76 12.18 18.43
N LEU A 106 -6.53 11.69 18.34
CA LEU A 106 -6.19 10.27 18.20
C LEU A 106 -5.63 9.66 19.50
N ALA A 107 -5.78 10.31 20.65
CA ALA A 107 -5.38 9.75 21.95
C ALA A 107 -5.98 8.36 22.18
N GLY A 108 -5.10 7.43 22.59
CA GLY A 108 -5.45 6.03 22.81
C GLY A 108 -5.70 5.19 21.54
N LYS A 109 -5.62 5.76 20.33
CA LYS A 109 -5.85 5.03 19.08
C LYS A 109 -4.55 4.44 18.51
N ARG A 110 -4.66 3.23 17.97
CA ARG A 110 -3.59 2.54 17.23
C ARG A 110 -3.84 2.67 15.74
N VAL A 111 -2.87 3.24 15.03
CA VAL A 111 -2.92 3.35 13.56
C VAL A 111 -1.90 2.38 12.95
N VAL A 112 -2.29 1.58 11.97
CA VAL A 112 -1.35 0.79 11.17
C VAL A 112 -1.19 1.37 9.76
N LEU A 113 0.00 1.25 9.19
CA LEU A 113 0.31 1.76 7.87
C LEU A 113 0.50 0.59 6.91
N LYS A 114 0.00 0.65 5.68
CA LYS A 114 0.38 -0.33 4.66
C LYS A 114 1.89 -0.30 4.43
N ASP A 115 2.52 -1.45 4.19
CA ASP A 115 3.98 -1.60 4.01
C ASP A 115 4.55 -1.01 2.70
N ASN A 116 3.80 -0.11 2.06
CA ASN A 116 4.26 0.77 0.98
C ASN A 116 4.20 2.26 1.38
N VAL A 117 3.81 2.56 2.62
CA VAL A 117 3.75 3.90 3.21
C VAL A 117 5.00 4.09 4.07
N CYS A 118 5.84 5.05 3.69
CA CYS A 118 7.10 5.28 4.37
C CYS A 118 6.89 5.72 5.83
N LEU A 119 7.53 4.99 6.76
CA LEU A 119 7.65 5.33 8.17
C LEU A 119 9.13 5.35 8.53
N ALA A 120 9.69 6.54 8.78
CA ALA A 120 11.13 6.71 8.93
C ALA A 120 11.71 5.77 10.01
N GLY A 121 12.79 5.07 9.68
CA GLY A 121 13.46 4.15 10.61
C GLY A 121 12.77 2.80 10.82
N VAL A 122 11.68 2.50 10.11
CA VAL A 122 10.99 1.20 10.13
C VAL A 122 11.12 0.52 8.77
N PRO A 123 11.54 -0.75 8.69
CA PRO A 123 11.63 -1.50 7.43
C PRO A 123 10.35 -1.41 6.60
N CYS A 124 10.51 -1.27 5.28
CA CYS A 124 9.40 -1.12 4.33
C CYS A 124 9.69 -1.99 3.10
N HIS A 125 8.95 -3.10 2.96
CA HIS A 125 9.25 -4.16 1.99
C HIS A 125 8.46 -4.00 0.69
N PHE A 126 7.39 -3.18 0.67
CA PHE A 126 6.47 -3.08 -0.48
C PHE A 126 5.89 -4.43 -0.92
N GLY A 127 5.87 -5.41 -0.02
CA GLY A 127 5.46 -6.79 -0.31
C GLY A 127 6.34 -7.52 -1.33
N THR A 128 7.56 -7.04 -1.62
CA THR A 128 8.45 -7.61 -2.65
C THR A 128 9.78 -8.08 -2.06
N ASP A 129 10.46 -8.97 -2.77
CA ASP A 129 11.82 -9.45 -2.49
C ASP A 129 12.88 -8.91 -3.48
N VAL A 130 12.45 -8.10 -4.45
CA VAL A 130 13.37 -7.46 -5.44
C VAL A 130 14.41 -6.59 -4.76
N PHE A 131 14.04 -5.97 -3.63
CA PHE A 131 14.96 -5.34 -2.71
C PHE A 131 14.61 -5.79 -1.30
N THR A 132 15.64 -5.99 -0.48
CA THR A 132 15.48 -6.33 0.94
C THR A 132 16.04 -5.20 1.79
N ASP A 133 15.62 -5.15 3.05
CA ASP A 133 16.25 -4.32 4.08
C ASP A 133 16.19 -2.81 3.81
N TRP A 134 15.25 -2.35 2.98
CA TRP A 134 15.06 -0.92 2.74
C TRP A 134 14.34 -0.25 3.90
N VAL A 135 14.98 0.78 4.46
CA VAL A 135 14.45 1.58 5.56
C VAL A 135 14.34 3.03 5.08
N PRO A 136 13.12 3.60 4.96
CA PRO A 136 12.94 4.99 4.58
C PRO A 136 13.56 5.93 5.60
N LYS A 137 14.13 7.04 5.10
CA LYS A 137 14.68 8.14 5.93
C LYS A 137 13.61 9.17 6.33
N THR A 138 12.43 9.09 5.74
CA THR A 138 11.39 10.12 5.83
C THR A 138 10.01 9.49 6.03
N ASP A 139 9.19 10.10 6.85
CA ASP A 139 7.77 9.81 6.94
C ASP A 139 7.01 10.29 5.72
N ALA A 140 6.09 9.46 5.20
CA ALA A 140 5.08 9.95 4.27
C ALA A 140 4.29 11.10 4.92
N THR A 141 3.86 12.11 4.15
CA THR A 141 3.13 13.25 4.71
C THR A 141 1.83 12.87 5.42
N VAL A 142 1.18 11.78 4.99
CA VAL A 142 -0.01 11.25 5.70
C VAL A 142 0.36 10.76 7.09
N VAL A 143 1.53 10.15 7.24
CA VAL A 143 2.07 9.70 8.53
C VAL A 143 2.28 10.91 9.42
N THR A 144 3.03 11.94 8.98
CA THR A 144 3.32 13.14 9.78
C THR A 144 2.07 13.87 10.30
N ARG A 145 0.94 13.80 9.58
CA ARG A 145 -0.34 14.40 9.98
C ARG A 145 -1.12 13.61 11.02
N ILE A 146 -0.87 12.29 11.13
CA ILE A 146 -1.67 11.37 11.96
C ILE A 146 -0.87 10.72 13.07
N LEU A 147 0.38 11.16 13.32
CA LEU A 147 1.39 10.43 14.11
C LEU A 147 0.94 10.05 15.54
N LYS A 148 0.30 8.88 15.62
CA LYS A 148 0.22 7.89 16.71
C LYS A 148 0.11 6.49 16.06
N ALA A 149 1.21 5.99 15.50
CA ALA A 149 1.23 4.76 14.70
C ALA A 149 1.81 3.54 15.47
N GLY A 150 1.29 2.35 15.17
CA GLY A 150 1.59 1.04 15.77
C GLY A 150 2.38 0.07 14.86
N GLY A 151 2.81 0.50 13.67
CA GLY A 151 3.67 -0.29 12.76
C GLY A 151 3.16 -0.34 11.33
N THR A 152 3.71 -1.29 10.54
CA THR A 152 3.34 -1.55 9.16
C THR A 152 2.66 -2.91 8.97
N ALA A 153 1.65 -2.92 8.11
CA ALA A 153 0.84 -4.07 7.73
C ALA A 153 1.23 -4.59 6.35
N THR A 154 1.29 -5.91 6.22
CA THR A 154 1.60 -6.62 4.98
C THR A 154 0.77 -6.09 3.81
N CYS A 155 1.42 -5.95 2.66
CA CYS A 155 0.77 -5.64 1.39
C CYS A 155 1.21 -6.60 0.30
N GLU A 156 0.41 -6.65 -0.76
CA GLU A 156 0.72 -7.43 -1.97
C GLU A 156 1.90 -6.81 -2.72
N SER A 157 2.67 -7.64 -3.44
CA SER A 157 3.91 -7.21 -4.12
C SER A 157 3.68 -6.02 -5.04
N PHE A 158 4.45 -4.95 -4.80
CA PHE A 158 4.32 -3.64 -5.46
C PHE A 158 2.92 -3.03 -5.43
N SER A 159 2.06 -3.49 -4.52
CA SER A 159 0.63 -3.17 -4.51
C SER A 159 -0.12 -3.47 -5.81
N ALA A 160 0.40 -4.40 -6.61
CA ALA A 160 -0.08 -4.65 -7.98
C ALA A 160 -1.20 -5.71 -8.08
N PHE A 161 -1.61 -6.31 -6.96
CA PHE A 161 -2.53 -7.45 -6.96
C PHE A 161 -3.70 -7.27 -6.00
N GLY A 162 -4.89 -7.72 -6.41
CA GLY A 162 -6.13 -7.66 -5.63
C GLY A 162 -6.41 -8.85 -4.72
N ILE A 163 -5.46 -9.79 -4.63
CA ILE A 163 -5.57 -11.03 -3.85
C ILE A 163 -4.32 -11.21 -2.98
N SER A 164 -4.48 -11.75 -1.77
CA SER A 164 -3.44 -11.75 -0.75
C SER A 164 -2.47 -12.93 -0.79
N ASN A 165 -1.93 -13.25 -1.97
CA ASN A 165 -1.00 -14.37 -2.15
C ASN A 165 0.31 -13.98 -2.84
N THR A 166 0.57 -12.69 -3.03
CA THR A 166 1.74 -12.23 -3.80
C THR A 166 2.79 -11.52 -2.94
N SER A 167 2.54 -11.30 -1.66
CA SER A 167 3.54 -10.69 -0.78
C SER A 167 4.74 -11.62 -0.58
N ALA A 168 5.96 -11.08 -0.68
CA ALA A 168 7.19 -11.80 -0.38
C ALA A 168 7.28 -12.24 1.10
N LEU A 169 6.53 -11.58 1.99
CA LEU A 169 6.42 -11.99 3.39
C LEU A 169 5.48 -13.20 3.59
N GLY A 170 4.83 -13.67 2.54
CA GLY A 170 3.85 -14.76 2.55
C GLY A 170 2.40 -14.29 2.39
N PRO A 171 1.46 -15.21 2.14
CA PRO A 171 0.05 -14.88 1.95
C PRO A 171 -0.59 -14.34 3.22
N VAL A 172 -1.55 -13.42 3.09
CA VAL A 172 -2.37 -12.94 4.21
C VAL A 172 -3.69 -13.69 4.23
N GLY A 173 -4.02 -14.34 5.36
CA GLY A 173 -5.21 -15.18 5.49
C GLY A 173 -6.48 -14.38 5.76
N ASN A 174 -7.61 -14.84 5.21
CA ASN A 174 -8.94 -14.29 5.50
C ASN A 174 -9.37 -14.61 6.94
N LEU A 175 -10.12 -13.71 7.58
CA LEU A 175 -10.63 -13.92 8.94
C LEU A 175 -11.55 -15.12 9.09
N TYR A 176 -12.41 -15.37 8.10
CA TYR A 176 -13.39 -16.46 8.15
C TYR A 176 -12.76 -17.82 7.80
N ASP A 177 -11.68 -17.81 7.01
CA ASP A 177 -10.95 -19.00 6.60
C ASP A 177 -9.51 -18.59 6.20
N LYS A 178 -8.54 -18.91 7.07
CA LYS A 178 -7.13 -18.54 6.90
C LYS A 178 -6.50 -19.07 5.61
N THR A 179 -7.09 -20.11 5.02
CA THR A 179 -6.61 -20.69 3.75
C THR A 179 -7.05 -19.89 2.52
N ARG A 180 -7.92 -18.88 2.70
CA ARG A 180 -8.46 -18.03 1.63
C ARG A 180 -7.84 -16.64 1.62
N SER A 181 -7.94 -15.99 0.46
CA SER A 181 -7.53 -14.60 0.26
C SER A 181 -8.32 -13.64 1.16
N ALA A 182 -7.60 -12.73 1.80
CA ALA A 182 -8.11 -11.54 2.49
C ALA A 182 -8.29 -10.34 1.54
N GLY A 183 -8.25 -10.55 0.22
CA GLY A 183 -8.24 -9.45 -0.76
C GLY A 183 -6.89 -8.75 -0.83
N GLY A 184 -6.81 -7.56 -1.42
CA GLY A 184 -5.54 -6.84 -1.56
C GLY A 184 -5.69 -5.60 -2.44
N SER A 185 -4.70 -4.71 -2.57
CA SER A 185 -3.33 -4.87 -2.09
C SER A 185 -3.07 -4.41 -0.64
N SER A 186 -4.11 -4.03 0.11
CA SER A 186 -3.99 -3.59 1.52
C SER A 186 -4.45 -4.68 2.50
N SER A 187 -4.23 -5.95 2.17
CA SER A 187 -4.77 -7.12 2.88
C SER A 187 -4.48 -7.10 4.39
N GLY A 188 -3.22 -6.87 4.78
CA GLY A 188 -2.82 -6.81 6.18
C GLY A 188 -3.55 -5.72 6.96
N CYS A 189 -3.78 -4.55 6.34
CA CYS A 189 -4.53 -3.46 6.98
C CYS A 189 -5.95 -3.90 7.36
N GLY A 190 -6.66 -4.52 6.43
CA GLY A 190 -8.02 -5.00 6.67
C GLY A 190 -8.07 -6.03 7.79
N VAL A 191 -7.18 -7.03 7.74
CA VAL A 191 -7.12 -8.09 8.75
C VAL A 191 -6.80 -7.53 10.14
N LEU A 192 -5.82 -6.62 10.27
CA LEU A 192 -5.46 -6.04 11.57
C LEU A 192 -6.54 -5.17 12.20
N ILE A 193 -7.30 -4.42 11.39
CA ILE A 193 -8.47 -3.70 11.87
C ILE A 193 -9.48 -4.67 12.45
N ALA A 194 -9.78 -5.73 11.72
CA ALA A 194 -10.87 -6.62 12.09
C ALA A 194 -10.52 -7.62 13.20
N LEU A 195 -9.22 -7.91 13.42
CA LEU A 195 -8.73 -8.56 14.64
C LEU A 195 -8.79 -7.63 15.87
N GLY A 196 -9.04 -6.33 15.68
CA GLY A 196 -8.92 -5.34 16.74
C GLY A 196 -7.47 -5.11 17.16
N GLU A 197 -6.50 -5.40 16.30
CA GLU A 197 -5.07 -5.12 16.50
C GLU A 197 -4.74 -3.64 16.23
N ALA A 198 -5.57 -2.96 15.41
CA ALA A 198 -5.51 -1.53 15.14
C ALA A 198 -6.91 -0.91 15.13
N ASP A 199 -7.02 0.38 15.47
CA ASP A 199 -8.27 1.15 15.40
C ASP A 199 -8.47 1.76 13.99
N LEU A 200 -7.36 2.07 13.32
CA LEU A 200 -7.29 2.79 12.06
C LEU A 200 -6.18 2.23 11.17
N ALA A 201 -6.35 2.28 9.86
CA ALA A 201 -5.32 1.85 8.92
C ALA A 201 -5.20 2.84 7.75
N ILE A 202 -3.96 3.06 7.29
CA ILE A 202 -3.68 3.79 6.05
C ILE A 202 -3.35 2.77 4.96
N GLY A 203 -4.32 2.52 4.08
CA GLY A 203 -4.14 1.70 2.88
C GLY A 203 -3.80 2.53 1.64
N GLY A 204 -3.57 1.84 0.52
CA GLY A 204 -3.45 2.45 -0.81
C GLY A 204 -4.45 1.81 -1.76
N ASP A 205 -5.10 2.61 -2.61
CA ASP A 205 -6.10 2.15 -3.57
C ASP A 205 -5.75 2.62 -4.99
N GLN A 206 -5.23 1.70 -5.81
CA GLN A 206 -4.94 1.93 -7.22
C GLN A 206 -6.08 1.47 -8.14
N GLY A 207 -6.73 0.37 -7.76
CA GLY A 207 -7.79 -0.29 -8.55
C GLY A 207 -8.75 -1.12 -7.70
N GLY A 208 -8.90 -0.76 -6.43
CA GLY A 208 -9.71 -1.48 -5.46
C GLY A 208 -8.99 -1.79 -4.16
N SER A 209 -7.70 -1.47 -4.04
CA SER A 209 -6.86 -2.10 -3.02
C SER A 209 -7.20 -1.84 -1.55
N ILE A 210 -8.02 -0.84 -1.25
CA ILE A 210 -8.62 -0.66 0.07
C ILE A 210 -9.96 -1.42 0.13
N ARG A 211 -10.79 -1.25 -0.91
CA ARG A 211 -12.13 -1.80 -1.03
C ARG A 211 -12.19 -3.33 -1.16
N LEU A 212 -11.14 -3.93 -1.74
CA LEU A 212 -11.07 -5.35 -2.04
C LEU A 212 -10.74 -6.21 -0.80
N THR A 213 -10.33 -5.58 0.29
CA THR A 213 -9.86 -6.30 1.50
C THR A 213 -10.97 -7.03 2.24
N TRP A 214 -12.25 -6.74 1.96
CA TRP A 214 -13.41 -7.40 2.58
C TRP A 214 -14.24 -8.19 1.56
N ASN A 215 -14.81 -9.32 1.96
CA ASN A 215 -15.56 -10.31 1.16
C ASN A 215 -16.81 -9.81 0.37
N THR A 216 -17.04 -8.51 0.16
CA THR A 216 -18.26 -7.95 -0.48
C THR A 216 -17.97 -7.22 -1.80
N LEU A 217 -17.45 -7.95 -2.77
CA LEU A 217 -16.33 -7.47 -3.59
C LEU A 217 -16.61 -6.85 -4.99
N PRO A 218 -17.57 -7.28 -5.83
CA PRO A 218 -17.62 -6.72 -7.20
C PRO A 218 -18.19 -5.30 -7.28
N PHE A 219 -19.27 -5.04 -6.53
CA PHE A 219 -20.12 -3.86 -6.74
C PHE A 219 -19.64 -2.63 -5.97
N ASN A 220 -18.95 -2.85 -4.84
CA ASN A 220 -18.19 -1.81 -4.15
C ASN A 220 -17.01 -1.31 -5.02
N ASN A 221 -16.49 -2.16 -5.92
CA ASN A 221 -15.40 -1.77 -6.81
C ASN A 221 -15.89 -0.89 -7.97
N THR A 222 -17.05 -1.21 -8.53
CA THR A 222 -17.67 -0.44 -9.61
C THR A 222 -18.49 0.75 -9.10
N GLY A 223 -18.77 0.85 -7.80
CA GLY A 223 -19.61 1.91 -7.21
C GLY A 223 -21.11 1.72 -7.47
N HIS A 224 -21.55 0.52 -7.83
CA HIS A 224 -22.96 0.23 -8.05
C HIS A 224 -23.69 0.22 -6.71
N PRO A 225 -24.93 0.71 -6.64
CA PRO A 225 -25.73 0.58 -5.43
C PRO A 225 -25.99 -0.90 -5.15
N ALA A 226 -25.81 -1.30 -3.90
CA ALA A 226 -26.03 -2.65 -3.44
C ALA A 226 -26.77 -2.64 -2.09
N LEU A 227 -27.66 -3.61 -1.89
CA LEU A 227 -28.48 -3.76 -0.69
C LEU A 227 -28.46 -5.23 -0.25
N THR A 228 -28.06 -5.50 0.99
CA THR A 228 -28.13 -6.85 1.56
C THR A 228 -29.44 -7.03 2.32
N ILE A 229 -30.18 -8.09 2.00
CA ILE A 229 -31.43 -8.47 2.66
C ILE A 229 -31.32 -9.89 3.25
N PRO A 230 -32.03 -10.21 4.34
CA PRO A 230 -32.05 -11.56 4.87
C PRO A 230 -32.81 -12.51 3.95
N CYS A 231 -32.28 -13.72 3.70
CA CYS A 231 -32.91 -14.71 2.84
C CYS A 231 -33.20 -16.06 3.51
N GLY A 232 -32.85 -16.21 4.79
CA GLY A 232 -33.15 -17.41 5.58
C GLY A 232 -32.20 -17.55 6.76
N MET A 233 -32.31 -18.66 7.47
CA MET A 233 -31.53 -18.97 8.66
C MET A 233 -30.87 -20.35 8.50
N LEU A 234 -29.57 -20.46 8.76
CA LEU A 234 -28.82 -21.71 8.68
C LEU A 234 -28.16 -22.06 10.01
N SER A 235 -28.11 -23.35 10.33
CA SER A 235 -27.26 -23.84 11.41
C SER A 235 -25.79 -23.85 10.96
N PRO A 236 -24.86 -23.29 11.77
CA PRO A 236 -23.46 -23.32 11.41
C PRO A 236 -22.93 -24.77 11.39
N PRO A 237 -21.95 -25.10 10.52
CA PRO A 237 -21.35 -26.44 10.48
C PRO A 237 -20.70 -26.85 11.81
N GLU A 238 -20.25 -25.86 12.58
CA GLU A 238 -19.63 -26.01 13.90
C GLU A 238 -20.34 -25.08 14.88
N GLY A 239 -20.84 -25.61 16.00
CA GLY A 239 -21.55 -24.85 17.03
C GLY A 239 -22.76 -25.59 17.62
N PRO A 240 -23.52 -24.93 18.52
CA PRO A 240 -24.74 -25.51 19.09
C PRO A 240 -25.76 -25.85 17.99
N ASN A 241 -26.33 -27.06 18.02
CA ASN A 241 -27.26 -27.55 16.99
C ASN A 241 -28.57 -26.74 16.89
N ASP A 242 -28.93 -26.02 17.95
CA ASP A 242 -30.10 -25.16 18.03
C ASP A 242 -29.81 -23.71 17.59
N LEU A 243 -28.55 -23.35 17.35
CA LEU A 243 -28.18 -22.03 16.86
C LEU A 243 -28.54 -21.89 15.37
N ARG A 244 -29.32 -20.86 15.06
CA ARG A 244 -29.68 -20.46 13.70
C ARG A 244 -29.10 -19.08 13.43
N LEU A 245 -28.27 -18.95 12.39
CA LEU A 245 -27.66 -17.69 11.97
C LEU A 245 -28.34 -17.15 10.71
N PRO A 246 -28.58 -15.83 10.62
CA PRO A 246 -29.19 -15.23 9.43
C PRO A 246 -28.21 -15.25 8.24
N ILE A 247 -28.72 -15.67 7.09
CA ILE A 247 -28.02 -15.59 5.80
C ILE A 247 -28.46 -14.31 5.08
N GLY A 248 -27.48 -13.53 4.62
CA GLY A 248 -27.69 -12.37 3.77
C GLY A 248 -27.61 -12.73 2.28
N MET A 249 -28.55 -12.18 1.49
CA MET A 249 -28.50 -12.14 0.03
C MET A 249 -28.28 -10.69 -0.41
N GLN A 250 -27.32 -10.47 -1.29
CA GLN A 250 -27.01 -9.13 -1.81
C GLN A 250 -27.70 -8.89 -3.15
N LEU A 251 -28.44 -7.78 -3.23
CA LEU A 251 -29.05 -7.26 -4.46
C LEU A 251 -28.23 -6.09 -4.98
N VAL A 252 -28.19 -5.93 -6.31
CA VAL A 252 -27.36 -4.91 -6.95
C VAL A 252 -28.06 -4.28 -8.14
N GLY A 253 -28.07 -2.95 -8.16
CA GLY A 253 -28.72 -2.14 -9.16
C GLY A 253 -27.71 -1.49 -10.10
N ARG A 254 -28.23 -0.91 -11.19
CA ARG A 254 -27.46 0.06 -12.00
C ARG A 254 -27.19 1.32 -11.16
N PHE A 255 -26.24 2.15 -11.57
CA PHE A 255 -26.04 3.46 -10.92
C PHE A 255 -27.34 4.27 -10.85
N TRP A 256 -27.60 4.89 -9.70
CA TRP A 256 -28.77 5.75 -9.43
C TRP A 256 -30.13 5.02 -9.40
N GLU A 257 -30.11 3.69 -9.29
CA GLU A 257 -31.31 2.84 -9.22
C GLU A 257 -31.52 2.26 -7.79
N GLU A 258 -31.12 2.99 -6.75
CA GLU A 258 -31.31 2.60 -5.35
C GLU A 258 -32.78 2.30 -5.04
N LEU A 259 -33.71 3.08 -5.62
CA LEU A 259 -35.14 2.88 -5.46
C LEU A 259 -35.59 1.50 -5.98
N THR A 260 -34.96 1.00 -7.04
CA THR A 260 -35.27 -0.33 -7.60
C THR A 260 -34.82 -1.43 -6.64
N LEU A 261 -33.69 -1.24 -5.93
CA LEU A 261 -33.25 -2.16 -4.88
C LEU A 261 -34.21 -2.19 -3.68
N TYR A 262 -34.68 -1.02 -3.22
CA TYR A 262 -35.65 -0.96 -2.14
C TYR A 262 -36.98 -1.63 -2.51
N LYS A 263 -37.46 -1.45 -3.75
CA LYS A 263 -38.66 -2.15 -4.25
C LYS A 263 -38.48 -3.65 -4.29
N ALA A 264 -37.32 -4.14 -4.76
CA ALA A 264 -37.00 -5.56 -4.78
C ALA A 264 -36.91 -6.16 -3.36
N ALA A 265 -36.30 -5.43 -2.43
CA ALA A 265 -36.23 -5.81 -1.02
C ALA A 265 -37.61 -5.86 -0.35
N LEU A 266 -38.47 -4.88 -0.60
CA LEU A 266 -39.84 -4.85 -0.10
C LEU A 266 -40.65 -6.03 -0.64
N ALA A 267 -40.58 -6.28 -1.96
CA ALA A 267 -41.26 -7.41 -2.59
C ALA A 267 -40.80 -8.76 -2.00
N TRP A 268 -39.50 -8.91 -1.73
CA TRP A 268 -38.97 -10.10 -1.04
C TRP A 268 -39.53 -10.24 0.38
N SER A 269 -39.51 -9.16 1.15
CA SER A 269 -39.99 -9.16 2.54
C SER A 269 -41.49 -9.44 2.65
N ASP A 270 -42.30 -8.97 1.70
CA ASP A 270 -43.75 -9.20 1.69
C ASP A 270 -44.10 -10.63 1.26
N ALA A 271 -43.33 -11.20 0.33
CA ALA A 271 -43.57 -12.54 -0.20
C ALA A 271 -43.05 -13.66 0.72
N PHE A 272 -42.00 -13.41 1.52
CA PHE A 272 -41.30 -14.45 2.27
C PHE A 272 -41.09 -14.10 3.74
N LYS A 273 -41.50 -15.02 4.62
CA LYS A 273 -41.22 -14.95 6.06
C LYS A 273 -39.83 -15.52 6.36
N TRP A 274 -38.79 -14.79 5.97
CA TRP A 274 -37.39 -15.23 6.04
C TRP A 274 -36.92 -15.68 7.44
N LYS A 275 -37.57 -15.26 8.53
CA LYS A 275 -37.26 -15.72 9.90
C LYS A 275 -37.69 -17.16 10.17
N GLU A 276 -38.62 -17.67 9.38
CA GLU A 276 -39.18 -19.02 9.48
C GLU A 276 -38.52 -19.99 8.47
N MET A 277 -37.69 -19.47 7.55
CA MET A 277 -36.94 -20.21 6.55
C MET A 277 -35.58 -20.63 7.11
#